data_AF-A0A3B8RG68-F1
#
_entry.id   AF-A0A3B8RG68-F1
#
_cell.length_a   1.000
_cell.length_b   1.000
_cell.length_c   1.000
_cell.angle_alpha   90.00
_cell.angle_beta   90.00
_cell.angle_gamma   90.00
#
_symmetry.space_group_name_H-M   'P 1'
#
loop_
_entity.id
_entity.type
_entity.pdbx_description
1 polymer ?
#
loop_
_entity_poly.entity_id
_entity_poly.type
_entity_poly.pdbx_seq_one_letter_code
_entity_poly.pdbx_strand_id
1 'polypeptide(L)'
;MNSNQIMTRTGMALIPGFLASIWVFGLGILLNVAAALLAALVLEMAYHQVRRRPQTQASLSSGLLAAVLLALCLPPMLPFGLVVFGVAFALIFGKFVYGGLGQNLFNPAMVGYGGLILSSPLLMTQWLPESGVTL
;
A
#
# COMPACT_ATOMS: atom_id res chain seq x y z
N MET A 1 20.49 -14.97 1.62
CA MET A 1 19.90 -13.68 2.03
C MET A 1 18.56 -13.98 2.68
N ASN A 2 18.36 -13.61 3.95
CA ASN A 2 17.14 -13.99 4.68
C ASN A 2 15.96 -13.11 4.24
N SER A 3 14.73 -13.62 4.31
CA SER A 3 13.52 -12.89 3.85
C SER A 3 13.37 -11.52 4.50
N ASN A 4 13.70 -11.39 5.81
CA ASN A 4 13.70 -10.10 6.50
C ASN A 4 14.68 -9.10 5.88
N GLN A 5 15.89 -9.54 5.52
CA GLN A 5 16.91 -8.67 4.91
C GLN A 5 16.47 -8.17 3.54
N ILE A 6 15.79 -9.03 2.76
CA ILE A 6 15.23 -8.65 1.46
C ILE A 6 14.18 -7.55 1.67
N MET A 7 13.22 -7.76 2.58
CA MET A 7 12.17 -6.76 2.85
C MET A 7 12.71 -5.44 3.37
N THR A 8 13.67 -5.45 4.29
CA THR A 8 14.30 -4.21 4.78
C THR A 8 15.02 -3.47 3.66
N ARG A 9 15.76 -4.18 2.78
CA ARG A 9 16.44 -3.55 1.63
C ARG A 9 15.46 -2.95 0.63
N THR A 10 14.37 -3.66 0.31
CA THR A 10 13.32 -3.13 -0.56
C THR A 10 12.66 -1.91 0.07
N GLY A 11 12.40 -1.92 1.38
CA GLY A 11 11.89 -0.76 2.10
C GLY A 11 12.82 0.44 2.04
N MET A 12 14.13 0.23 2.21
CA MET A 12 15.14 1.29 2.07
C MET A 12 15.22 1.82 0.63
N ALA A 13 15.13 0.94 -0.37
CA ALA A 13 15.13 1.33 -1.78
C ALA A 13 13.89 2.15 -2.18
N LEU A 14 12.79 2.05 -1.43
CA LEU A 14 11.57 2.81 -1.67
C LEU A 14 11.67 4.27 -1.19
N ILE A 15 12.55 4.55 -0.22
CA ILE A 15 12.72 5.88 0.38
C ILE A 15 12.90 7.00 -0.66
N PRO A 16 13.82 6.92 -1.63
CA PRO A 16 13.98 8.00 -2.61
C PRO A 16 12.72 8.26 -3.43
N GLY A 17 11.98 7.20 -3.83
CA GLY A 17 10.72 7.35 -4.56
C GLY A 17 9.61 7.96 -3.69
N PHE A 18 9.54 7.58 -2.41
CA PHE A 18 8.62 8.18 -1.45
C PHE A 18 8.90 9.67 -1.23
N LEU A 19 10.18 10.05 -1.05
CA LEU A 19 10.58 11.45 -0.91
C LEU A 19 10.29 12.28 -2.16
N ALA A 20 10.58 11.74 -3.35
CA ALA A 20 10.24 12.38 -4.61
C ALA A 20 8.72 12.58 -4.75
N SER A 21 7.92 11.59 -4.34
CA SER A 21 6.46 11.69 -4.39
C SER A 21 5.92 12.80 -3.48
N ILE A 22 6.48 12.94 -2.26
CA ILE A 22 6.12 14.04 -1.37
C ILE A 22 6.52 15.39 -1.98
N TRP A 23 7.70 15.47 -2.60
CA TRP A 23 8.18 16.71 -3.21
C TRP A 23 7.30 17.16 -4.39
N VAL A 24 6.83 16.23 -5.22
CA VAL A 24 5.98 16.54 -6.39
C VAL A 24 4.52 16.77 -6.01
N PHE A 25 3.94 15.92 -5.15
CA PHE A 25 2.50 15.88 -4.88
C PHE A 25 2.09 16.46 -3.52
N GLY A 26 3.06 16.87 -2.70
CA GLY A 26 2.83 17.49 -1.41
C GLY A 26 2.41 16.52 -0.29
N LEU A 27 1.88 17.10 0.79
CA LEU A 27 1.57 16.40 2.05
C LEU A 27 0.44 15.37 1.92
N GLY A 28 -0.39 15.42 0.87
CA GLY A 28 -1.49 14.46 0.68
C GLY A 28 -0.99 13.01 0.53
N ILE A 29 0.17 12.81 -0.12
CA ILE A 29 0.80 11.48 -0.22
C ILE A 29 1.13 10.92 1.17
N LEU A 30 1.61 11.77 2.08
CA LEU A 30 2.00 11.35 3.43
C LEU A 30 0.77 10.87 4.22
N LEU A 31 -0.36 11.55 4.06
CA LEU A 31 -1.63 11.14 4.66
C LEU A 31 -2.15 9.83 4.08
N ASN A 32 -2.06 9.66 2.75
CA ASN A 32 -2.41 8.39 2.10
C ASN A 32 -1.55 7.23 2.63
N VAL A 33 -0.24 7.44 2.73
CA VAL A 33 0.68 6.41 3.23
C VAL A 33 0.41 6.09 4.70
N ALA A 34 0.13 7.10 5.54
CA ALA A 34 -0.22 6.87 6.93
C ALA A 34 -1.52 6.05 7.08
N ALA A 35 -2.58 6.41 6.34
CA ALA A 35 -3.83 5.66 6.33
C ALA A 35 -3.63 4.22 5.81
N ALA A 36 -2.84 4.06 4.75
CA ALA A 36 -2.57 2.75 4.16
C ALA A 36 -1.77 1.84 5.10
N LEU A 37 -0.76 2.37 5.79
CA LEU A 37 0.02 1.65 6.78
C LEU A 37 -0.85 1.18 7.96
N LEU A 38 -1.71 2.07 8.49
CA LEU A 38 -2.63 1.71 9.57
C LEU A 38 -3.58 0.60 9.14
N ALA A 39 -4.18 0.71 7.95
CA ALA A 39 -5.07 -0.32 7.42
C ALA A 39 -4.34 -1.66 7.26
N ALA A 40 -3.12 -1.65 6.71
CA ALA A 40 -2.33 -2.84 6.49
C ALA A 40 -1.86 -3.50 7.79
N LEU A 41 -1.47 -2.72 8.80
CA LEU A 41 -1.15 -3.21 10.14
C LEU A 41 -2.34 -4.00 10.71
N VAL A 42 -3.52 -3.39 10.72
CA VAL A 42 -4.74 -4.01 11.25
C VAL A 42 -5.08 -5.29 10.49
N LEU A 43 -5.01 -5.26 9.16
CA LEU A 43 -5.33 -6.40 8.32
C LEU A 43 -4.34 -7.57 8.46
N GLU A 44 -3.03 -7.32 8.53
CA GLU A 44 -2.04 -8.37 8.79
C GLU A 44 -2.28 -9.02 10.16
N MET A 45 -2.45 -8.20 11.20
CA MET A 45 -2.72 -8.72 12.56
C MET A 45 -4.00 -9.55 12.58
N ALA A 46 -5.07 -9.06 11.97
CA ALA A 46 -6.35 -9.78 11.87
C ALA A 46 -6.19 -11.10 11.11
N TYR A 47 -5.47 -11.09 9.98
CA TYR A 47 -5.23 -12.29 9.17
C TYR A 47 -4.50 -13.38 9.96
N HIS A 48 -3.39 -13.04 10.63
CA HIS A 48 -2.62 -14.03 11.41
C HIS A 48 -3.42 -14.55 12.61
N GLN A 49 -4.19 -13.68 13.27
CA GLN A 49 -5.09 -14.06 14.36
C GLN A 49 -6.16 -15.06 13.90
N VAL A 50 -6.83 -14.78 12.77
CA VAL A 50 -7.86 -15.66 12.20
C VAL A 50 -7.25 -16.99 11.72
N ARG A 51 -6.08 -16.95 11.09
CA ARG A 51 -5.37 -18.15 10.62
C ARG A 51 -4.68 -18.93 11.74
N ARG A 52 -4.64 -18.41 12.97
CA ARG A 52 -3.91 -18.98 14.12
C ARG A 52 -2.47 -19.34 13.78
N ARG A 53 -1.78 -18.48 13.02
CA ARG A 53 -0.38 -18.64 12.64
C ARG A 53 0.48 -17.53 13.25
N PRO A 54 1.74 -17.81 13.60
CA PRO A 54 2.61 -16.77 14.12
C PRO A 54 2.93 -15.74 13.03
N GLN A 55 2.73 -14.46 13.36
CA GLN A 55 3.10 -13.36 12.48
C GLN A 55 4.63 -13.23 12.43
N THR A 56 5.21 -13.40 11.24
CA THR A 56 6.64 -13.16 11.03
C THR A 56 6.88 -11.69 10.65
N GLN A 57 8.06 -11.17 10.98
CA GLN A 57 8.48 -9.82 10.59
C GLN A 57 8.46 -9.63 9.07
N ALA A 58 8.82 -10.66 8.30
CA ALA A 58 8.74 -10.64 6.84
C ALA A 58 7.28 -10.53 6.34
N SER A 59 6.33 -11.23 6.99
CA SER A 59 4.93 -11.14 6.58
C SER A 59 4.38 -9.75 6.83
N LEU A 60 4.63 -9.19 8.01
CA LEU A 60 4.19 -7.84 8.36
C LEU A 60 4.80 -6.80 7.41
N SER A 61 6.12 -6.82 7.26
CA SER A 61 6.83 -5.87 6.39
C SER A 61 6.39 -5.95 4.93
N SER A 62 6.14 -7.14 4.39
CA SER A 62 5.62 -7.27 3.02
C SER A 62 4.20 -6.73 2.84
N GLY A 63 3.33 -6.85 3.85
CA GLY A 63 1.98 -6.26 3.84
C GLY A 63 2.04 -4.73 3.87
N LEU A 64 2.88 -4.19 4.75
CA LEU A 64 3.12 -2.74 4.82
C LEU A 64 3.72 -2.19 3.54
N LEU A 65 4.71 -2.88 2.97
CA LEU A 65 5.36 -2.44 1.74
C LEU A 65 4.40 -2.44 0.55
N ALA A 66 3.51 -3.43 0.45
CA ALA A 66 2.44 -3.41 -0.54
C ALA A 66 1.48 -2.22 -0.36
N ALA A 67 1.13 -1.88 0.89
CA ALA A 67 0.27 -0.75 1.19
C ALA A 67 0.93 0.61 0.89
N VAL A 68 2.22 0.77 1.18
CA VAL A 68 2.98 1.98 0.82
C VAL A 68 3.07 2.12 -0.69
N LEU A 69 3.41 1.04 -1.41
CA LEU A 69 3.46 1.04 -2.87
C LEU A 69 2.11 1.42 -3.49
N LEU A 70 1.01 0.86 -2.96
CA LEU A 70 -0.33 1.25 -3.40
C LEU A 70 -0.57 2.74 -3.15
N ALA A 71 -0.33 3.23 -1.92
CA ALA A 71 -0.58 4.63 -1.53
C ALA A 71 0.20 5.64 -2.37
N LEU A 72 1.42 5.29 -2.80
CA LEU A 72 2.23 6.10 -3.72
C LEU A 72 1.64 6.21 -5.12
N CYS A 73 0.82 5.23 -5.53
CA CYS A 73 0.09 5.25 -6.80
C CYS A 73 -1.28 5.92 -6.68
N LEU A 74 -1.65 6.48 -5.51
CA LEU A 74 -2.94 7.12 -5.31
C LEU A 74 -2.82 8.65 -5.40
N PRO A 75 -3.83 9.33 -5.96
CA PRO A 75 -3.93 10.78 -5.92
C PRO A 75 -3.93 11.30 -4.48
N PRO A 76 -3.29 12.45 -4.22
CA PRO A 76 -3.04 12.94 -2.87
C PRO A 76 -4.30 13.39 -2.13
N MET A 77 -5.39 13.69 -2.85
CA MET A 77 -6.67 14.12 -2.28
C MET A 77 -7.71 12.99 -2.25
N LEU A 78 -7.27 11.74 -2.37
CA LEU A 78 -8.19 10.60 -2.33
C LEU A 78 -8.82 10.47 -0.92
N PRO A 79 -10.15 10.29 -0.81
CA PRO A 79 -10.79 10.07 0.48
C PRO A 79 -10.17 8.88 1.24
N PHE A 80 -9.88 9.05 2.53
CA PHE A 80 -9.20 8.01 3.32
C PHE A 80 -9.94 6.67 3.34
N GLY A 81 -11.27 6.69 3.28
CA GLY A 81 -12.08 5.47 3.17
C GLY A 81 -11.74 4.63 1.93
N LEU A 82 -11.43 5.29 0.81
CA LEU A 82 -11.02 4.60 -0.43
C LEU A 82 -9.59 4.08 -0.33
N VAL A 83 -8.67 4.80 0.33
CA VAL A 83 -7.33 4.29 0.61
C VAL A 83 -7.41 2.99 1.42
N VAL A 84 -8.19 2.99 2.50
CA VAL A 84 -8.42 1.80 3.34
C VAL A 84 -9.04 0.67 2.53
N PHE A 85 -10.06 0.96 1.72
CA PHE A 85 -10.68 -0.03 0.84
C PHE A 85 -9.67 -0.63 -0.15
N GLY A 86 -8.83 0.19 -0.80
CA GLY A 86 -7.82 -0.29 -1.73
C GLY A 86 -6.79 -1.19 -1.07
N VAL A 87 -6.34 -0.85 0.15
CA VAL A 87 -5.42 -1.70 0.93
C VAL A 87 -6.10 -3.00 1.35
N ALA A 88 -7.35 -2.94 1.78
CA ALA A 88 -8.12 -4.15 2.08
C ALA A 88 -8.24 -5.05 0.85
N PHE A 89 -8.57 -4.48 -0.31
CA PHE A 89 -8.66 -5.22 -1.55
C PHE A 89 -7.32 -5.85 -1.96
N ALA A 90 -6.23 -5.07 -1.88
CA ALA A 90 -4.86 -5.51 -2.14
C ALA A 90 -4.47 -6.71 -1.27
N LEU A 91 -4.66 -6.60 0.05
CA LEU A 91 -4.19 -7.63 0.97
C LEU A 91 -5.12 -8.85 0.98
N ILE A 92 -6.44 -8.66 0.95
CA ILE A 92 -7.38 -9.79 0.95
C ILE A 92 -7.24 -10.59 -0.34
N PHE A 93 -7.46 -9.95 -1.49
CA PHE A 93 -7.49 -10.65 -2.79
C PHE A 93 -6.10 -10.87 -3.38
N GLY A 94 -5.13 -10.00 -3.10
CA GLY A 94 -3.78 -10.13 -3.64
C GLY A 94 -2.82 -10.97 -2.79
N LYS A 95 -3.12 -11.20 -1.50
CA LYS A 95 -2.19 -11.89 -0.58
C LYS A 95 -2.83 -12.97 0.30
N PHE A 96 -3.89 -12.64 1.03
CA PHE A 96 -4.45 -13.51 2.07
C PHE A 96 -5.20 -14.73 1.53
N VAL A 97 -5.91 -14.57 0.40
CA VAL A 97 -6.58 -15.68 -0.29
C VAL A 97 -5.58 -16.77 -0.69
N TYR A 98 -4.37 -16.39 -1.07
CA TYR A 98 -3.32 -17.32 -1.49
C TYR A 98 -2.47 -17.87 -0.33
N GLY A 99 -2.76 -17.49 0.92
CA GLY A 99 -2.08 -18.04 2.09
C GLY A 99 -1.00 -17.13 2.70
N GLY A 100 -0.76 -15.95 2.14
CA GLY A 100 0.13 -14.94 2.71
C GLY A 100 1.48 -14.81 2.00
N LEU A 101 2.51 -14.38 2.74
CA LEU A 101 3.83 -14.08 2.19
C LEU A 101 4.41 -15.23 1.34
N GLY A 102 4.84 -14.90 0.12
CA GLY A 102 5.54 -15.83 -0.78
C GLY A 102 4.61 -16.76 -1.58
N GLN A 103 3.30 -16.62 -1.45
CA GLN A 103 2.30 -17.37 -2.21
C GLN A 103 1.46 -16.47 -3.14
N ASN A 104 1.79 -15.19 -3.24
CA ASN A 104 1.02 -14.23 -4.02
C ASN A 104 1.22 -14.47 -5.53
N LEU A 105 0.15 -14.83 -6.24
CA LEU A 105 0.18 -14.99 -7.71
C LEU A 105 0.43 -13.64 -8.42
N PHE A 106 -0.13 -12.57 -7.87
CA PHE A 106 -0.02 -11.20 -8.39
C PHE A 106 0.63 -10.29 -7.38
N ASN A 107 1.12 -9.13 -7.84
CA ASN A 107 1.57 -8.06 -6.95
C ASN A 107 0.34 -7.51 -6.17
N PRO A 108 0.28 -7.65 -4.83
CA PRO A 108 -0.88 -7.22 -4.05
C PRO A 108 -1.23 -5.75 -4.23
N ALA A 109 -0.20 -4.88 -4.33
CA ALA A 109 -0.42 -3.44 -4.51
C ALA A 109 -1.18 -3.15 -5.82
N MET A 110 -0.81 -3.83 -6.91
CA MET A 110 -1.47 -3.64 -8.21
C MET A 110 -2.88 -4.24 -8.25
N VAL A 111 -3.14 -5.30 -7.47
CA VAL A 111 -4.51 -5.82 -7.28
C VAL A 111 -5.40 -4.77 -6.61
N GLY A 112 -4.91 -4.11 -5.56
CA GLY A 112 -5.62 -2.99 -4.91
C GLY A 112 -5.86 -1.82 -5.85
N TYR A 113 -4.83 -1.43 -6.60
CA TYR A 113 -4.93 -0.35 -7.58
C TYR A 113 -5.97 -0.64 -8.67
N GLY A 114 -5.97 -1.86 -9.23
CA GLY A 114 -6.99 -2.32 -10.17
C GLY A 114 -8.40 -2.26 -9.58
N GLY A 115 -8.57 -2.70 -8.33
CA GLY A 115 -9.86 -2.61 -7.62
C GLY A 115 -10.36 -1.17 -7.45
N LEU A 116 -9.46 -0.23 -7.19
CA LEU A 116 -9.81 1.19 -7.08
C LEU A 116 -10.15 1.83 -8.43
N ILE A 117 -9.40 1.54 -9.49
CA ILE A 117 -9.74 2.03 -10.85
C ILE A 117 -11.11 1.53 -11.28
N LEU A 118 -11.42 0.26 -11.02
CA LEU A 118 -12.71 -0.33 -11.40
C LEU A 118 -13.88 0.26 -10.62
N SER A 119 -13.69 0.56 -9.32
CA SER A 119 -14.76 1.04 -8.45
C SER A 119 -14.92 2.57 -8.42
N SER A 120 -13.84 3.32 -8.58
CA SER A 120 -13.79 4.79 -8.43
C SER A 120 -12.89 5.46 -9.47
N PRO A 121 -13.13 5.26 -10.79
CA PRO A 121 -12.23 5.71 -11.85
C PRO A 121 -12.02 7.23 -11.86
N LEU A 122 -13.08 8.01 -11.66
CA LEU A 122 -13.00 9.49 -11.67
C LEU A 122 -12.07 10.01 -10.57
N LEU A 123 -12.16 9.45 -9.36
CA LEU A 123 -11.31 9.88 -8.24
C LEU A 123 -9.86 9.44 -8.47
N MET A 124 -9.62 8.36 -9.19
CA MET A 124 -8.27 7.88 -9.53
C MET A 124 -7.56 8.73 -10.59
N THR A 125 -8.27 9.60 -11.29
CA THR A 125 -7.70 10.52 -12.28
C THR A 125 -7.43 11.93 -11.74
N GLN A 126 -7.83 12.25 -10.50
CA GLN A 126 -7.73 13.59 -9.91
C GLN A 126 -6.36 13.88 -9.28
N TRP A 127 -5.34 14.01 -10.13
CA TRP A 127 -4.00 14.45 -9.72
C TRP A 127 -3.89 15.97 -9.63
N LEU A 128 -2.80 16.50 -9.06
CA LEU A 128 -2.63 17.95 -8.93
C LEU A 128 -2.71 18.65 -10.30
N PRO A 129 -3.26 19.88 -10.36
CA PRO A 129 -3.23 20.70 -11.57
C PRO A 129 -1.80 20.99 -12.03
N GLU A 130 -1.61 21.15 -13.33
CA GLU A 130 -0.31 21.39 -14.00
C GLU A 130 0.37 22.71 -13.60
N SER A 131 -0.30 23.56 -12.81
CA SER A 131 0.29 24.74 -12.17
C SER A 131 1.24 24.30 -11.05
N GLY A 132 2.45 23.93 -11.47
CA GLY A 132 3.51 23.47 -10.61
C GLY A 132 3.80 24.41 -9.43
N VAL A 133 4.12 23.79 -8.30
CA VAL A 133 4.53 24.43 -7.03
C VAL A 133 3.38 25.15 -6.33
N THR A 134 2.68 24.44 -5.45
CA THR A 134 2.01 25.08 -4.32
C THR A 134 2.95 25.02 -3.12
N LEU A 135 3.29 26.23 -2.64
CA LEU A 135 4.10 26.63 -1.48
C LEU A 135 4.28 25.60 -0.36
#